data_AF-A0A7S3VY49-F1
#
_entry.id   AF-A0A7S3VY49-F1
#
_cell.length_a   1.000
_cell.length_b   1.000
_cell.length_c   1.000
_cell.angle_alpha   90.00
_cell.angle_beta   90.00
_cell.angle_gamma   90.00
#
_symmetry.space_group_name_H-M   'P 1'
#
loop_
_entity.id
_entity.type
_entity.pdbx_description
1 polymer ?
#
loop_
_entity_poly.entity_id
_entity_poly.type
_entity_poly.pdbx_seq_one_letter_code
_entity_poly.pdbx_strand_id
1 'polypeptide(L)'
;ERWAAYVQATLNAFMSCASEPLRDLTAGDCVLDVGTGTGAVPRAILRSFPGLKLSAADLSESMIETGRHECPAVDFVVAPAESLPFASGSFAAATTLSSLHFWTDPEKGLREMHRCLKPGGRVVLSDWCHDFVVCKMCAWYLWLTPGHSKADWSILTSRDVNGMLTKAGFVDVAFTTYKVDARVFGRWWLPRWGMM
;
A
#
# COMPACT_ATOMS: atom_id res chain seq x y z
N GLU A 1 -10.44 -15.40 -7.18
CA GLU A 1 -9.72 -15.56 -5.89
C GLU A 1 -10.50 -14.95 -4.74
N ARG A 2 -10.31 -15.47 -3.52
CA ARG A 2 -11.03 -15.10 -2.28
C ARG A 2 -10.98 -13.60 -1.94
N TRP A 3 -9.96 -12.88 -2.40
CA TRP A 3 -9.69 -11.49 -2.03
C TRP A 3 -9.96 -10.46 -3.14
N ALA A 4 -10.30 -10.89 -4.35
CA ALA A 4 -10.34 -10.02 -5.53
C ALA A 4 -11.29 -8.83 -5.37
N ALA A 5 -12.48 -9.04 -4.78
CA ALA A 5 -13.45 -7.96 -4.57
C ALA A 5 -12.98 -6.92 -3.55
N TYR A 6 -12.27 -7.36 -2.50
CA TYR A 6 -11.68 -6.48 -1.49
C TYR A 6 -10.52 -5.67 -2.06
N VAL A 7 -9.60 -6.34 -2.78
CA VAL A 7 -8.48 -5.70 -3.47
C VAL A 7 -8.99 -4.68 -4.48
N GLN A 8 -10.01 -5.02 -5.26
CA GLN A 8 -10.58 -4.08 -6.23
C GLN A 8 -11.24 -2.87 -5.56
N ALA A 9 -11.97 -3.07 -4.46
CA ALA A 9 -12.63 -1.98 -3.74
C ALA A 9 -11.62 -1.00 -3.13
N THR A 10 -10.58 -1.52 -2.48
CA THR A 10 -9.50 -0.71 -1.90
C THR A 10 -8.67 -0.02 -2.98
N LEU A 11 -8.36 -0.70 -4.09
CA LEU A 11 -7.67 -0.12 -5.24
C LEU A 11 -8.46 1.04 -5.86
N ASN A 12 -9.78 0.89 -6.03
CA ASN A 12 -10.61 1.96 -6.58
C ASN A 12 -10.61 3.19 -5.67
N ALA A 13 -10.77 3.00 -4.35
CA ALA A 13 -10.70 4.07 -3.38
C ALA A 13 -9.32 4.74 -3.40
N PHE A 14 -8.24 3.94 -3.39
CA PHE A 14 -6.87 4.42 -3.48
C PHE A 14 -6.65 5.26 -4.74
N MET A 15 -7.02 4.77 -5.91
CA MET A 15 -6.83 5.48 -7.18
C MET A 15 -7.63 6.79 -7.24
N SER A 16 -8.80 6.86 -6.59
CA SER A 16 -9.58 8.11 -6.50
C SER A 16 -8.87 9.21 -5.69
N CYS A 17 -8.04 8.83 -4.73
CA CYS A 17 -7.21 9.76 -3.96
C CYS A 17 -5.84 9.99 -4.62
N ALA A 18 -5.29 8.97 -5.28
CA ALA A 18 -3.98 9.03 -5.93
C ALA A 18 -4.01 9.81 -7.25
N SER A 19 -5.18 9.97 -7.90
CA SER A 19 -5.28 10.64 -9.19
C SER A 19 -4.78 12.09 -9.15
N GLU A 20 -5.12 12.85 -8.10
CA GLU A 20 -4.73 14.25 -7.98
C GLU A 20 -3.22 14.44 -7.71
N PRO A 21 -2.60 13.79 -6.70
CA PRO A 21 -1.17 13.93 -6.49
C PRO A 21 -0.32 13.44 -7.67
N LEU A 22 -0.84 12.50 -8.49
CA LEU A 22 -0.16 12.00 -9.70
C LEU A 22 -0.47 12.80 -10.97
N ARG A 23 -1.47 13.69 -10.97
CA ARG A 23 -1.95 14.40 -12.16
C ARG A 23 -0.90 15.29 -12.81
N ASP A 24 -0.03 15.89 -11.99
CA ASP A 24 1.01 16.81 -12.45
C ASP A 24 2.25 16.09 -13.01
N LEU A 25 2.31 14.76 -12.92
CA LEU A 25 3.42 13.97 -13.44
C LEU A 25 3.36 13.90 -14.97
N THR A 26 4.53 13.91 -15.58
CA THR A 26 4.69 13.95 -17.03
C THR A 26 5.16 12.62 -17.59
N ALA A 27 5.03 12.43 -18.91
CA ALA A 27 5.53 11.23 -19.55
C ALA A 27 7.04 11.07 -19.30
N GLY A 28 7.45 9.88 -18.84
CA GLY A 28 8.81 9.56 -18.45
C GLY A 28 9.11 9.72 -16.96
N ASP A 29 8.25 10.37 -16.18
CA ASP A 29 8.40 10.40 -14.72
C ASP A 29 8.28 9.00 -14.14
N CYS A 30 9.13 8.74 -13.14
CA CYS A 30 9.22 7.44 -12.48
C CYS A 30 8.39 7.46 -11.19
N VAL A 31 7.56 6.44 -11.00
CA VAL A 31 6.76 6.22 -9.80
C VAL A 31 7.16 4.89 -9.18
N LEU A 32 7.32 4.89 -7.85
CA LEU A 32 7.66 3.70 -7.08
C LEU A 32 6.43 3.19 -6.33
N ASP A 33 6.12 1.90 -6.43
CA ASP A 33 5.14 1.23 -5.56
C ASP A 33 5.86 0.31 -4.56
N VAL A 34 5.60 0.48 -3.25
CA VAL A 34 6.24 -0.31 -2.18
C VAL A 34 5.23 -1.21 -1.51
N GLY A 35 5.54 -2.50 -1.41
CA GLY A 35 4.59 -3.52 -0.97
C GLY A 35 3.56 -3.84 -2.06
N THR A 36 4.03 -4.00 -3.29
CA THR A 36 3.17 -4.03 -4.48
C THR A 36 2.31 -5.29 -4.63
N GLY A 37 2.66 -6.36 -3.89
CA GLY A 37 2.08 -7.68 -4.08
C GLY A 37 2.21 -8.13 -5.54
N THR A 38 1.08 -8.47 -6.17
CA THR A 38 1.06 -8.89 -7.58
C THR A 38 1.03 -7.72 -8.56
N GLY A 39 1.21 -6.46 -8.13
CA GLY A 39 1.30 -5.30 -9.01
C GLY A 39 -0.03 -4.64 -9.38
N ALA A 40 -1.06 -4.75 -8.53
CA ALA A 40 -2.38 -4.17 -8.81
C ALA A 40 -2.36 -2.64 -8.93
N VAL A 41 -1.64 -1.96 -8.03
CA VAL A 41 -1.46 -0.49 -8.03
C VAL A 41 -0.69 -0.01 -9.26
N PRO A 42 0.54 -0.49 -9.57
CA PRO A 42 1.27 -0.01 -10.73
C PRO A 42 0.54 -0.28 -12.04
N ARG A 43 -0.20 -1.40 -12.17
CA ARG A 43 -1.10 -1.65 -13.30
C ARG A 43 -2.22 -0.63 -13.44
N ALA A 44 -2.81 -0.19 -12.32
CA ALA A 44 -3.86 0.81 -12.34
C ALA A 44 -3.31 2.19 -12.72
N ILE A 45 -2.14 2.55 -12.17
CA ILE A 45 -1.45 3.80 -12.52
C ILE A 45 -1.12 3.83 -14.00
N LEU A 46 -0.52 2.78 -14.57
CA LEU A 46 -0.21 2.72 -16.01
C LEU A 46 -1.46 2.83 -16.90
N ARG A 47 -2.60 2.29 -16.46
CA ARG A 47 -3.88 2.43 -17.20
C ARG A 47 -4.40 3.86 -17.20
N SER A 48 -4.27 4.58 -16.09
CA SER A 48 -4.70 5.98 -15.97
C SER A 48 -3.68 6.97 -16.54
N PHE A 49 -2.39 6.63 -16.51
CA PHE A 49 -1.26 7.50 -16.85
C PHE A 49 -0.23 6.72 -17.70
N PRO A 50 -0.53 6.43 -18.98
CA PRO A 50 0.26 5.51 -19.81
C PRO A 50 1.69 5.98 -20.14
N GLY A 51 2.03 7.23 -19.83
CA GLY A 51 3.39 7.77 -20.02
C GLY A 51 4.33 7.57 -18.83
N LEU A 52 3.84 7.15 -17.67
CA LEU A 52 4.67 6.98 -16.47
C LEU A 52 5.50 5.69 -16.54
N LYS A 53 6.64 5.70 -15.87
CA LYS A 53 7.49 4.52 -15.65
C LYS A 53 7.28 4.02 -14.22
N LEU A 54 7.01 2.73 -14.06
CA LEU A 54 6.70 2.16 -12.76
C LEU A 54 7.80 1.19 -12.34
N SER A 55 8.34 1.42 -11.14
CA SER A 55 9.11 0.41 -10.41
C SER A 55 8.29 -0.06 -9.22
N ALA A 56 8.39 -1.33 -8.86
CA ALA A 56 7.59 -1.90 -7.80
C ALA A 56 8.40 -2.88 -6.95
N ALA A 57 8.35 -2.70 -5.63
CA ALA A 57 9.09 -3.50 -4.67
C ALA A 57 8.14 -4.30 -3.77
N ASP A 58 8.47 -5.56 -3.51
CA ASP A 58 7.78 -6.39 -2.51
C ASP A 58 8.77 -7.41 -1.92
N LEU A 59 8.55 -7.86 -0.68
CA LEU A 59 9.38 -8.88 -0.05
C LEU A 59 9.08 -10.30 -0.60
N SER A 60 7.88 -10.52 -1.14
CA SER A 60 7.43 -11.81 -1.62
C SER A 60 7.85 -12.07 -3.07
N GLU A 61 8.85 -12.94 -3.25
CA GLU A 61 9.32 -13.35 -4.57
C GLU A 61 8.21 -13.94 -5.46
N SER A 62 7.34 -14.78 -4.89
CA SER A 62 6.21 -15.38 -5.61
C SER A 62 5.19 -14.35 -6.14
N MET A 63 4.95 -13.27 -5.38
CA MET A 63 4.05 -12.20 -5.81
C MET A 63 4.68 -11.35 -6.91
N ILE A 64 5.99 -11.08 -6.79
CA ILE A 64 6.77 -10.39 -7.82
C ILE A 64 6.81 -11.19 -9.12
N GLU A 65 7.00 -12.52 -9.06
CA GLU A 65 6.94 -13.38 -10.25
C GLU A 65 5.58 -13.27 -10.95
N THR A 66 4.49 -13.35 -10.18
CA THR A 66 3.13 -13.15 -10.70
C THR A 66 2.95 -11.75 -11.31
N GLY A 67 3.44 -10.71 -10.64
CA GLY A 67 3.39 -9.33 -11.12
C GLY A 67 4.10 -9.14 -12.45
N ARG A 68 5.30 -9.72 -12.61
CA ARG A 68 6.06 -9.69 -13.88
C ARG A 68 5.31 -10.36 -15.01
N HIS A 69 4.62 -11.46 -14.75
CA HIS A 69 3.77 -12.11 -15.75
C HIS A 69 2.54 -11.27 -16.12
N GLU A 70 1.88 -10.64 -15.14
CA GLU A 70 0.66 -9.87 -15.37
C GLU A 70 0.91 -8.47 -15.95
N CYS A 71 2.07 -7.86 -15.68
CA CYS A 71 2.43 -6.55 -16.21
C CYS A 71 3.94 -6.41 -16.49
N PRO A 72 4.42 -6.90 -17.64
CA PRO A 72 5.83 -6.80 -18.02
C PRO A 72 6.36 -5.37 -18.18
N ALA A 73 5.48 -4.37 -18.23
CA ALA A 73 5.84 -2.95 -18.34
C ALA A 73 6.33 -2.33 -17.02
N VAL A 74 6.14 -3.02 -15.89
CA VAL A 74 6.58 -2.58 -14.56
C VAL A 74 7.91 -3.24 -14.22
N ASP A 75 8.84 -2.44 -13.70
CA ASP A 75 10.13 -2.93 -13.21
C ASP A 75 9.99 -3.45 -11.77
N PHE A 76 9.85 -4.77 -11.64
CA PHE A 76 9.64 -5.42 -10.35
C PHE A 76 10.94 -5.88 -9.68
N VAL A 77 11.08 -5.58 -8.39
CA VAL A 77 12.21 -6.00 -7.57
C VAL A 77 11.76 -6.67 -6.27
N VAL A 78 12.49 -7.69 -5.84
CA VAL A 78 12.30 -8.31 -4.52
C VAL A 78 13.12 -7.52 -3.51
N ALA A 79 12.46 -6.79 -2.61
CA ALA A 79 13.12 -6.01 -1.58
C ALA A 79 12.18 -5.68 -0.40
N PRO A 80 12.70 -5.64 0.84
CA PRO A 80 11.96 -5.08 1.96
C PRO A 80 11.79 -3.57 1.81
N ALA A 81 10.69 -3.02 2.34
CA ALA A 81 10.42 -1.59 2.32
C ALA A 81 11.50 -0.78 3.05
N GLU A 82 12.15 -1.39 4.05
CA GLU A 82 13.17 -0.81 4.90
C GLU A 82 14.58 -0.76 4.27
N SER A 83 14.76 -1.29 3.05
CA SER A 83 16.02 -1.28 2.33
C SER A 83 15.79 -1.39 0.83
N LEU A 84 15.37 -0.29 0.21
CA LEU A 84 15.00 -0.26 -1.20
C LEU A 84 16.25 -0.13 -2.10
N PRO A 85 16.41 -0.96 -3.14
CA PRO A 85 17.59 -0.98 -4.00
C PRO A 85 17.58 0.11 -5.07
N PHE A 86 17.09 1.31 -4.72
CA PHE A 86 17.01 2.45 -5.63
C PHE A 86 17.89 3.61 -5.14
N ALA A 87 18.43 4.38 -6.08
CA ALA A 87 19.17 5.58 -5.77
C ALA A 87 18.25 6.65 -5.16
N SER A 88 18.82 7.51 -4.31
CA SER A 88 18.10 8.64 -3.74
C SER A 88 17.64 9.60 -4.85
N GLY A 89 16.46 10.21 -4.72
CA GLY A 89 15.98 11.19 -5.69
C GLY A 89 15.61 10.63 -7.07
N SER A 90 15.24 9.35 -7.16
CA SER A 90 14.95 8.70 -8.44
C SER A 90 13.49 8.86 -8.88
N PHE A 91 12.55 8.98 -7.94
CA PHE A 91 11.11 8.91 -8.24
C PHE A 91 10.41 10.26 -8.01
N ALA A 92 9.46 10.58 -8.88
CA ALA A 92 8.60 11.75 -8.73
C ALA A 92 7.47 11.51 -7.74
N ALA A 93 7.01 10.26 -7.60
CA ALA A 93 6.05 9.87 -6.58
C ALA A 93 6.29 8.45 -6.08
N ALA A 94 5.77 8.16 -4.88
CA ALA A 94 5.79 6.83 -4.30
C ALA A 94 4.39 6.45 -3.78
N THR A 95 3.99 5.20 -3.97
CA THR A 95 2.70 4.65 -3.57
C THR A 95 2.86 3.44 -2.66
N THR A 96 1.89 3.23 -1.77
CA THR A 96 1.74 1.96 -1.05
C THR A 96 0.27 1.76 -0.65
N LEU A 97 -0.23 0.54 -0.81
CA LEU A 97 -1.63 0.19 -0.53
C LEU A 97 -1.70 -1.10 0.29
N SER A 98 -2.25 -1.02 1.50
CA SER A 98 -2.47 -2.17 2.39
C SER A 98 -1.21 -3.01 2.63
N SER A 99 -0.08 -2.34 2.88
CA SER A 99 1.22 -3.00 3.09
C SER A 99 1.94 -2.53 4.36
N LEU A 100 1.69 -1.30 4.81
CA LEU A 100 2.41 -0.66 5.93
C LEU A 100 2.31 -1.49 7.22
N HIS A 101 1.19 -2.17 7.45
CA HIS A 101 0.97 -3.03 8.61
C HIS A 101 1.79 -4.33 8.61
N PHE A 102 2.39 -4.72 7.47
CA PHE A 102 3.30 -5.86 7.34
C PHE A 102 4.78 -5.48 7.50
N TRP A 103 5.11 -4.19 7.55
CA TRP A 103 6.50 -3.75 7.63
C TRP A 103 7.03 -3.94 9.05
N THR A 104 8.27 -4.39 9.17
CA THR A 104 8.91 -4.63 10.47
C THR A 104 9.25 -3.30 11.15
N ASP A 105 9.66 -2.30 10.36
CA ASP A 105 9.87 -0.93 10.82
C ASP A 105 9.22 0.06 9.82
N PRO A 106 7.94 0.39 10.03
CA PRO A 106 7.21 1.33 9.18
C PRO A 106 7.90 2.70 9.08
N GLU A 107 8.52 3.18 10.16
CA GLU A 107 9.20 4.48 10.18
C GLU A 107 10.44 4.45 9.27
N LYS A 108 11.21 3.36 9.31
CA LYS A 108 12.35 3.14 8.40
C LYS A 108 11.91 2.96 6.95
N GLY A 109 10.84 2.22 6.69
CA GLY A 109 10.28 2.08 5.34
C GLY A 109 9.84 3.41 4.75
N LEU A 110 9.15 4.24 5.54
CA LEU A 110 8.76 5.59 5.12
C LEU A 110 9.96 6.50 4.87
N ARG A 111 11.03 6.39 5.66
CA ARG A 111 12.31 7.09 5.39
C ARG A 111 12.95 6.64 4.08
N GLU A 112 12.93 5.35 3.78
CA GLU A 112 13.46 4.83 2.51
C GLU A 112 12.63 5.29 1.31
N MET A 113 11.30 5.31 1.42
CA MET A 113 10.44 5.94 0.41
C MET A 113 10.79 7.41 0.21
N HIS A 114 10.92 8.18 1.30
CA HIS A 114 11.30 9.59 1.24
C HIS A 114 12.66 9.78 0.57
N ARG A 115 13.67 8.96 0.93
CA ARG A 115 15.01 9.00 0.32
C ARG A 115 14.94 8.79 -1.20
N CYS A 116 14.11 7.86 -1.65
CA CYS A 116 13.96 7.53 -3.07
C CYS A 116 13.25 8.63 -3.87
N LEU A 117 12.50 9.52 -3.21
CA LEU A 117 11.80 10.63 -3.86
C LEU A 117 12.74 11.78 -4.24
N LYS A 118 12.50 12.36 -5.42
CA LYS A 118 13.05 13.65 -5.83
C LYS A 118 12.61 14.75 -4.85
N PRO A 119 13.36 15.87 -4.73
CA PRO A 119 12.84 17.06 -4.08
C PRO A 119 11.50 17.48 -4.68
N GLY A 120 10.49 17.70 -3.82
CA GLY A 120 9.11 17.99 -4.24
C GLY A 120 8.29 16.76 -4.67
N GLY A 121 8.87 15.56 -4.58
CA GLY A 121 8.17 14.31 -4.83
C GLY A 121 7.09 14.03 -3.78
N ARG A 122 6.06 13.28 -4.17
CA ARG A 122 4.86 13.05 -3.36
C ARG A 122 4.74 11.59 -2.92
N VAL A 123 4.18 11.35 -1.75
CA VAL A 123 3.79 10.01 -1.31
C VAL A 123 2.28 9.89 -1.23
N VAL A 124 1.73 8.78 -1.71
CA VAL A 124 0.32 8.42 -1.55
C VAL A 124 0.24 7.06 -0.89
N LEU A 125 -0.32 6.99 0.31
CA LEU A 125 -0.47 5.73 1.03
C LEU A 125 -1.89 5.52 1.50
N SER A 126 -2.32 4.26 1.53
CA SER A 126 -3.58 3.88 2.15
C SER A 126 -3.39 2.58 2.89
N ASP A 127 -3.80 2.57 4.14
CA ASP A 127 -3.77 1.37 4.97
C ASP A 127 -4.96 1.34 5.93
N TRP A 128 -5.07 0.25 6.66
CA TRP A 128 -6.00 0.05 7.74
C TRP A 128 -5.72 1.05 8.84
N CYS A 129 -6.79 1.60 9.42
CA CYS A 129 -6.70 2.64 10.42
C CYS A 129 -7.37 2.20 11.72
N HIS A 130 -6.66 2.37 12.84
CA HIS A 130 -7.13 2.02 14.18
C HIS A 130 -7.90 3.14 14.90
N ASP A 131 -8.25 4.22 14.20
CA ASP A 131 -8.99 5.34 14.79
C ASP A 131 -10.43 4.98 15.16
N PHE A 132 -11.01 3.98 14.52
CA PHE A 132 -12.41 3.58 14.73
C PHE A 132 -12.53 2.38 15.67
N VAL A 133 -13.47 2.45 16.61
CA VAL A 133 -13.75 1.38 17.59
C VAL A 133 -14.04 0.05 16.90
N VAL A 134 -14.76 0.07 15.78
CA VAL A 134 -15.05 -1.14 14.98
C VAL A 134 -13.76 -1.81 14.49
N CYS A 135 -12.77 -1.03 14.02
CA CYS A 135 -11.49 -1.56 13.57
C CYS A 135 -10.71 -2.21 14.72
N LYS A 136 -10.73 -1.60 15.92
CA LYS A 136 -10.13 -2.18 17.14
C LYS A 136 -10.80 -3.49 17.53
N MET A 137 -12.13 -3.55 17.45
CA MET A 137 -12.91 -4.77 17.74
C MET A 137 -12.63 -5.87 16.71
N CYS A 138 -12.51 -5.52 15.42
CA CYS A 138 -12.10 -6.46 14.38
C CYS A 138 -10.69 -6.99 14.63
N ALA A 139 -9.71 -6.13 14.90
CA ALA A 139 -8.35 -6.54 15.21
C ALA A 139 -8.30 -7.47 16.42
N TRP A 140 -9.03 -7.14 17.49
CA TRP A 140 -9.14 -7.98 18.68
C TRP A 140 -9.75 -9.36 18.36
N TYR A 141 -10.81 -9.41 17.55
CA TYR A 141 -11.40 -10.68 17.10
C TYR A 141 -10.40 -11.52 16.28
N LEU A 142 -9.63 -10.89 15.40
CA LEU A 142 -8.63 -11.59 14.60
C LEU A 142 -7.51 -12.17 15.46
N TRP A 143 -7.07 -11.46 16.50
CA TRP A 143 -6.09 -11.98 17.45
C TRP A 143 -6.55 -13.22 18.21
N LEU A 144 -7.87 -13.44 18.32
CA LEU A 144 -8.45 -14.63 18.94
C LEU A 144 -8.62 -15.80 17.95
N THR A 145 -8.39 -15.56 16.66
CA THR A 145 -8.62 -16.55 15.61
C THR A 145 -7.32 -17.29 15.28
N PRO A 146 -7.28 -18.64 15.36
CA PRO A 146 -6.09 -19.42 15.04
C PRO A 146 -5.54 -19.10 13.65
N GLY A 147 -4.23 -18.91 13.52
CA GLY A 147 -3.56 -18.56 12.26
C GLY A 147 -3.30 -17.07 12.01
N HIS A 148 -3.74 -16.18 12.90
CA HIS A 148 -3.42 -14.75 12.87
C HIS A 148 -2.60 -14.41 14.13
N SER A 149 -1.28 -14.21 14.01
CA SER A 149 -0.45 -13.90 15.17
C SER A 149 -0.53 -12.40 15.52
N LYS A 150 -0.33 -12.07 16.81
CA LYS A 150 -0.25 -10.67 17.29
C LYS A 150 0.90 -9.87 16.64
N ALA A 151 1.91 -10.55 16.08
CA ALA A 151 3.09 -9.93 15.51
C ALA A 151 2.89 -9.49 14.04
N ASP A 152 1.84 -9.97 13.38
CA ASP A 152 1.66 -9.78 11.93
C ASP A 152 0.82 -8.52 11.57
N TRP A 153 0.32 -7.78 12.57
CA TRP A 153 -0.71 -6.75 12.35
C TRP A 153 -0.57 -5.55 13.30
N SER A 154 0.46 -4.72 13.13
CA SER A 154 0.52 -3.40 13.76
C SER A 154 -0.33 -2.41 12.98
N ILE A 155 -1.66 -2.46 13.16
CA ILE A 155 -2.56 -1.47 12.59
C ILE A 155 -2.34 -0.14 13.32
N LEU A 156 -1.92 0.87 12.57
CA LEU A 156 -1.53 2.18 13.09
C LEU A 156 -2.74 3.12 13.18
N THR A 157 -2.68 4.08 14.09
CA THR A 157 -3.63 5.21 14.10
C THR A 157 -3.20 6.26 13.08
N SER A 158 -4.11 7.15 12.67
CA SER A 158 -3.72 8.28 11.79
C SER A 158 -2.67 9.17 12.45
N ARG A 159 -2.72 9.32 13.78
CA ARG A 159 -1.73 10.06 14.56
C ARG A 159 -0.34 9.43 14.49
N ASP A 160 -0.26 8.10 14.59
CA ASP A 160 1.02 7.37 14.51
C ASP A 160 1.63 7.54 13.13
N VAL A 161 0.84 7.31 12.08
CA VAL A 161 1.27 7.47 10.68
C VAL A 161 1.71 8.92 10.41
N ASN A 162 0.96 9.92 10.88
CA ASN A 162 1.34 11.32 10.73
C ASN A 162 2.69 11.61 11.41
N GLY A 163 2.89 11.13 12.64
CA GLY A 163 4.15 11.29 13.35
C GLY A 163 5.33 10.64 12.62
N MET A 164 5.13 9.43 12.07
CA MET A 164 6.14 8.73 11.28
C MET A 164 6.46 9.45 9.96
N LEU A 165 5.44 9.94 9.25
CA LEU A 165 5.62 10.72 8.02
C LEU A 165 6.42 12.00 8.27
N THR A 166 6.07 12.76 9.32
CA THR A 166 6.82 13.97 9.69
C THR A 166 8.28 13.66 10.04
N LYS A 167 8.53 12.60 10.82
CA LYS A 167 9.90 12.16 11.14
C LYS A 167 10.68 11.67 9.92
N ALA A 168 10.00 11.10 8.93
CA ALA A 168 10.60 10.66 7.68
C ALA A 168 10.95 11.83 6.74
N GLY A 169 10.47 13.04 7.03
CA GLY A 169 10.75 14.26 6.26
C GLY A 169 9.59 14.75 5.41
N PHE A 170 8.44 14.08 5.44
CA PHE A 170 7.26 14.52 4.69
C PHE A 170 6.60 15.73 5.37
N VAL A 171 6.16 16.66 4.52
CA VAL A 171 5.41 17.86 4.89
C VAL A 171 4.05 17.86 4.17
N ASP A 172 3.16 18.77 4.54
CA ASP A 172 1.83 18.94 3.92
C ASP A 172 0.98 17.66 3.89
N VAL A 173 1.02 16.91 4.99
CA VAL A 173 0.31 15.63 5.12
C VAL A 173 -1.19 15.87 5.27
N ALA A 174 -1.97 15.30 4.33
CA ALA A 174 -3.42 15.28 4.38
C ALA A 174 -3.94 13.85 4.54
N PHE A 175 -5.00 13.68 5.33
CA PHE A 175 -5.65 12.40 5.55
C PHE A 175 -7.08 12.41 5.03
N THR A 176 -7.49 11.32 4.38
CA THR A 176 -8.88 11.01 4.09
C THR A 176 -9.16 9.59 4.57
N THR A 177 -10.34 9.37 5.13
CA THR A 177 -10.77 8.03 5.55
C THR A 177 -11.92 7.58 4.66
N TYR A 178 -11.90 6.31 4.28
CA TYR A 178 -12.99 5.67 3.55
C TYR A 178 -13.36 4.35 4.22
N LYS A 179 -14.60 3.91 4.00
CA LYS A 179 -15.09 2.63 4.49
C LYS A 179 -15.17 1.66 3.32
N VAL A 180 -14.60 0.47 3.50
CA VAL A 180 -14.87 -0.66 2.62
C VAL A 180 -16.20 -1.27 3.05
N ASP A 181 -17.10 -1.49 2.10
CA ASP A 181 -18.43 -2.05 2.37
C ASP A 181 -18.31 -3.38 3.15
N ALA A 182 -19.03 -3.48 4.27
CA ALA A 182 -19.02 -4.66 5.13
C ALA A 182 -19.53 -5.92 4.41
N ARG A 183 -20.29 -5.80 3.31
CA ARG A 183 -20.71 -6.93 2.46
C ARG A 183 -19.54 -7.49 1.64
N VAL A 184 -18.57 -6.64 1.29
CA VAL A 184 -17.31 -7.06 0.67
C VAL A 184 -16.37 -7.62 1.74
N PHE A 185 -16.33 -7.02 2.92
CA PHE A 185 -15.46 -7.47 4.01
C PHE A 185 -15.94 -8.77 4.69
N GLY A 186 -17.19 -8.80 5.16
CA GLY A 186 -17.77 -9.90 5.95
C GLY A 186 -18.01 -11.19 5.19
N ARG A 187 -18.12 -11.15 3.85
CA ARG A 187 -18.30 -12.35 3.01
C ARG A 187 -17.05 -13.23 2.92
N TRP A 188 -15.87 -12.68 3.25
CA TRP A 188 -14.58 -13.36 3.06
C TRP A 188 -13.74 -13.48 4.34
N TRP A 189 -13.99 -12.61 5.34
CA TRP A 189 -13.28 -12.57 6.62
C TRP A 189 -13.90 -13.42 7.74
N LEU A 190 -15.23 -13.52 7.83
CA LEU A 190 -15.86 -14.37 8.85
C LEU A 190 -15.68 -15.84 8.47
N PRO A 191 -15.32 -16.74 9.42
CA PRO A 191 -15.43 -18.16 9.20
C PRO A 191 -16.85 -18.46 8.73
N ARG A 192 -17.00 -19.12 7.57
CA ARG A 192 -18.26 -19.78 7.24
C ARG A 192 -18.45 -20.89 8.26
N TRP A 193 -19.12 -20.59 9.37
CA TRP A 193 -19.74 -21.63 10.17
C TRP A 193 -20.65 -22.43 9.24
N GLY A 194 -20.42 -23.74 9.18
CA GLY A 194 -20.90 -24.62 8.12
C GLY A 194 -22.36 -24.39 7.75
N MET A 195 -22.61 -24.09 6.48
CA MET A 195 -23.81 -24.60 5.83
C MET A 195 -23.56 -26.08 5.57
N MET A 196 -24.04 -26.91 6.49
CA MET A 196 -24.57 -28.23 6.11
C MET A 196 -25.82 -28.03 5.25
#